data_AF-A0A376FD65-F1
#
_entry.id   AF-A0A376FD65-F1
#
_cell.length_a   1.000
_cell.length_b   1.000
_cell.length_c   1.000
_cell.angle_alpha   90.00
_cell.angle_beta   90.00
_cell.angle_gamma   90.00
#
_symmetry.space_group_name_H-M   'P 1'
#
loop_
_entity.id
_entity.type
_entity.pdbx_description
1 polymer ?
#
loop_
_entity_poly.entity_id
_entity_poly.type
_entity_poly.pdbx_seq_one_letter_code
_entity_poly.pdbx_strand_id
1 'polypeptide(L)'
;MIRLGTALRPAATRVMLLGSGELGKEVAIECQRLGVEVIAVDRYADAPAMHVAHRSYVINMLDGDALRELITREKTRFCRAGN
;
A
#
# COMPACT_ATOMS: atom_id res chain seq x y z
N MET A 1 8.83 -22.47 -2.20
CA MET A 1 9.50 -21.32 -2.84
C MET A 1 8.51 -20.16 -2.88
N ILE A 2 8.87 -18.98 -2.38
CA ILE A 2 7.98 -17.80 -2.44
C ILE A 2 7.99 -17.28 -3.88
N ARG A 3 6.79 -17.02 -4.46
CA ARG A 3 6.64 -16.50 -5.82
C ARG A 3 6.16 -15.05 -5.73
N LEU A 4 7.01 -14.12 -6.15
CA LEU A 4 6.66 -12.71 -6.27
C LEU A 4 6.40 -12.37 -7.73
N GLY A 5 5.33 -11.63 -7.99
CA GLY A 5 5.07 -11.03 -9.29
C GLY A 5 5.74 -9.66 -9.40
N THR A 6 5.86 -9.16 -10.62
CA THR A 6 6.45 -7.85 -10.91
C THR A 6 5.43 -6.74 -10.76
N ALA A 7 5.77 -5.66 -10.06
CA ALA A 7 4.94 -4.47 -9.92
C ALA A 7 4.41 -3.96 -11.28
N LEU A 8 3.18 -3.43 -11.26
CA LEU A 8 2.50 -2.86 -12.44
C LEU A 8 2.18 -3.87 -13.56
N ARG A 9 2.39 -5.17 -13.33
CA ARG A 9 1.98 -6.25 -14.25
C ARG A 9 0.73 -6.98 -13.74
N PRO A 10 -0.01 -7.71 -14.61
CA PRO A 10 -1.24 -8.39 -14.20
C PRO A 10 -1.07 -9.37 -13.03
N ALA A 11 0.11 -10.00 -12.93
CA ALA A 11 0.45 -10.94 -11.86
C ALA A 11 1.17 -10.29 -10.68
N ALA A 12 1.17 -8.96 -10.55
CA ALA A 12 1.90 -8.24 -9.51
C ALA A 12 1.54 -8.73 -8.11
N THR A 13 2.57 -8.90 -7.26
CA THR A 13 2.35 -8.96 -5.83
C THR A 13 2.09 -7.54 -5.35
N ARG A 14 0.93 -7.32 -4.72
CA ARG A 14 0.50 -5.99 -4.26
C ARG A 14 0.43 -5.94 -2.75
N VAL A 15 0.94 -4.86 -2.18
CA VAL A 15 0.87 -4.51 -0.77
C VAL A 15 0.18 -3.16 -0.65
N MET A 16 -0.78 -3.08 0.26
CA MET A 16 -1.37 -1.81 0.65
C MET A 16 -0.98 -1.52 2.10
N LEU A 17 -0.59 -0.27 2.37
CA LEU A 17 -0.17 0.24 3.68
C LEU A 17 -1.26 1.19 4.21
N LEU A 18 -1.88 0.88 5.37
CA LEU A 18 -2.78 1.80 6.08
C LEU A 18 -1.95 2.47 7.17
N GLY A 19 -1.74 3.76 7.01
CA GLY A 19 -0.71 4.51 7.72
C GLY A 19 0.54 4.61 6.85
N SER A 20 0.82 5.82 6.38
CA SER A 20 1.86 6.14 5.41
C SER A 20 2.91 7.09 6.00
N GLY A 21 3.18 6.96 7.29
CA GLY A 21 4.25 7.69 8.00
C GLY A 21 5.67 7.22 7.64
N GLU A 22 6.66 7.68 8.38
CA GLU A 22 8.08 7.39 8.16
C GLU A 22 8.42 5.89 8.21
N LEU A 23 7.79 5.14 9.12
CA LEU A 23 7.96 3.68 9.18
C LEU A 23 7.36 2.99 7.94
N GLY A 24 6.19 3.46 7.50
CA GLY A 24 5.56 2.97 6.28
C GLY A 24 6.42 3.25 5.04
N LYS A 25 7.19 4.34 5.05
CA LYS A 25 8.09 4.71 3.96
C LYS A 25 9.24 3.71 3.79
N GLU A 26 9.87 3.29 4.89
CA GLU A 26 10.93 2.27 4.84
C GLU A 26 10.38 0.92 4.37
N VAL A 27 9.19 0.53 4.85
CA VAL A 27 8.50 -0.69 4.38
C VAL A 27 8.18 -0.61 2.88
N ALA A 28 7.73 0.55 2.40
CA ALA A 28 7.46 0.78 0.99
C ALA A 28 8.73 0.65 0.14
N ILE A 29 9.85 1.21 0.59
CA ILE A 29 11.16 1.11 -0.10
C ILE A 29 11.60 -0.35 -0.20
N GLU A 30 11.51 -1.14 0.88
CA GLU A 30 11.87 -2.56 0.82
C GLU A 30 10.94 -3.37 -0.09
N CYS A 31 9.64 -3.06 -0.10
CA CYS A 31 8.71 -3.66 -1.05
C CYS A 31 9.10 -3.33 -2.51
N GLN A 32 9.46 -2.09 -2.79
CA GLN A 32 9.93 -1.70 -4.13
C GLN A 32 11.24 -2.40 -4.52
N ARG A 33 12.18 -2.56 -3.59
CA ARG A 33 13.42 -3.33 -3.82
C ARG A 33 13.15 -4.78 -4.23
N LEU A 34 12.05 -5.36 -3.74
CA LEU A 34 11.57 -6.70 -4.11
C LEU A 34 10.67 -6.72 -5.37
N GLY A 35 10.43 -5.57 -6.00
CA GLY A 35 9.54 -5.46 -7.16
C GLY A 35 8.06 -5.63 -6.82
N VAL A 36 7.68 -5.43 -5.56
CA VAL A 36 6.29 -5.47 -5.08
C VAL A 36 5.61 -4.13 -5.36
N GLU A 37 4.36 -4.18 -5.80
CA GLU A 37 3.55 -3.00 -6.03
C GLU A 37 3.00 -2.48 -4.71
N VAL A 38 3.24 -1.20 -4.43
CA VAL A 38 2.92 -0.55 -3.14
C VAL A 38 1.82 0.48 -3.33
N ILE A 39 0.77 0.37 -2.53
CA ILE A 39 -0.33 1.34 -2.45
C ILE A 39 -0.35 1.93 -1.05
N ALA A 40 -0.09 3.23 -0.93
CA ALA A 40 -0.04 3.94 0.35
C ALA A 40 -1.39 4.60 0.66
N VAL A 41 -1.92 4.38 1.86
CA VAL A 41 -3.20 4.95 2.29
C VAL A 41 -2.98 5.68 3.60
N ASP A 42 -3.51 6.91 3.70
CA ASP A 42 -3.48 7.71 4.92
C ASP A 42 -4.68 8.65 4.99
N ARG A 43 -4.84 9.37 6.11
CA ARG A 43 -5.89 10.36 6.33
C ARG A 43 -5.60 11.73 5.73
N TYR A 44 -4.39 11.93 5.20
CA TYR A 44 -3.94 13.19 4.57
C TYR A 44 -3.06 12.91 3.35
N ALA A 45 -3.01 13.87 2.43
CA ALA A 45 -2.18 13.78 1.22
C ALA A 45 -0.69 13.94 1.54
N ASP A 46 0.18 13.48 0.64
CA ASP A 46 1.64 13.66 0.72
C ASP A 46 2.27 13.11 2.01
N ALA A 47 1.67 12.07 2.59
CA ALA A 47 2.26 11.34 3.68
C ALA A 47 3.60 10.68 3.24
N PRO A 48 4.59 10.52 4.14
CA PRO A 48 5.95 10.09 3.78
C PRO A 48 6.06 8.87 2.85
N ALA A 49 5.25 7.83 3.08
CA ALA A 49 5.26 6.61 2.26
C ALA A 49 4.59 6.80 0.89
N MET A 50 3.71 7.80 0.73
CA MET A 50 3.08 8.12 -0.56
C MET A 50 4.10 8.60 -1.58
N HIS A 51 5.16 9.28 -1.15
CA HIS A 51 6.23 9.78 -2.03
C HIS A 51 6.99 8.67 -2.77
N VAL A 52 7.00 7.47 -2.20
CA VAL A 52 7.69 6.30 -2.76
C VAL A 52 6.70 5.21 -3.19
N ALA A 53 5.40 5.42 -3.07
CA ALA A 53 4.40 4.42 -3.47
C ALA A 53 4.11 4.48 -4.98
N HIS A 54 3.58 3.39 -5.54
CA HIS A 54 3.13 3.39 -6.93
C HIS A 54 1.79 4.13 -7.09
N ARG A 55 0.95 4.05 -6.07
CA ARG A 55 -0.34 4.76 -5.95
C ARG A 55 -0.56 5.17 -4.51
N SER A 56 -1.32 6.24 -4.31
CA SER A 56 -1.74 6.69 -2.99
C SER A 56 -3.23 7.06 -2.95
N TYR A 57 -3.83 6.89 -1.77
CA TYR A 57 -5.23 7.26 -1.51
C TYR A 57 -5.35 7.96 -0.17
N VAL A 58 -6.20 8.98 -0.12
CA VAL A 58 -6.55 9.70 1.09
C VAL A 58 -7.97 9.32 1.47
N ILE A 59 -8.14 8.56 2.54
CA ILE A 59 -9.44 8.14 3.07
C ILE A 59 -9.44 8.20 4.60
N ASN A 60 -10.63 8.23 5.19
CA ASN A 60 -10.75 7.93 6.61
C ASN A 60 -10.52 6.42 6.83
N MET A 61 -9.34 6.03 7.31
CA MET A 61 -9.00 4.62 7.52
C MET A 61 -9.82 3.93 8.64
N LEU A 62 -10.58 4.69 9.43
CA LEU A 62 -11.54 4.16 10.41
C LEU A 62 -12.92 3.88 9.80
N ASP A 63 -13.17 4.35 8.57
CA ASP A 63 -14.36 4.01 7.80
C ASP A 63 -14.17 2.64 7.13
N GLY A 64 -14.84 1.63 7.69
CA GLY A 64 -14.75 0.26 7.21
C GLY A 64 -15.30 0.05 5.80
N ASP A 65 -16.29 0.85 5.38
CA ASP A 65 -16.90 0.73 4.06
C ASP A 65 -15.99 1.34 3.00
N ALA A 66 -15.46 2.54 3.25
CA ALA A 66 -14.47 3.17 2.37
C ALA A 66 -13.22 2.29 2.20
N LEU A 67 -12.75 1.68 3.29
CA LEU A 67 -11.61 0.76 3.25
C LEU A 67 -11.93 -0.50 2.45
N ARG A 68 -13.11 -1.09 2.64
CA ARG A 68 -13.54 -2.29 1.92
C ARG A 68 -13.67 -2.02 0.42
N GLU A 69 -14.23 -0.88 0.04
CA GLU A 69 -14.32 -0.46 -1.36
C GLU A 69 -12.92 -0.35 -1.99
N LEU A 70 -11.99 0.32 -1.30
CA LEU A 70 -10.63 0.51 -1.79
C LEU A 70 -9.87 -0.81 -1.95
N ILE A 71 -9.93 -1.70 -0.96
CA ILE A 71 -9.31 -3.03 -1.01
C ILE A 71 -9.89 -3.85 -2.18
N THR A 72 -11.21 -3.79 -2.39
CA THR A 72 -11.89 -4.51 -3.48
C THR A 72 -11.45 -3.99 -4.85
N ARG A 73 -11.36 -2.66 -4.99
CA ARG A 73 -10.93 -1.99 -6.22
C ARG A 73 -9.49 -2.35 -6.60
N GLU A 74 -8.56 -2.28 -5.65
CA GLU A 74 -7.14 -2.54 -5.91
C GLU A 74 -6.78 -4.04 -5.92
N LYS A 75 -7.70 -4.92 -5.51
CA LYS A 75 -7.51 -6.39 -5.41
C LYS A 75 -6.24 -6.76 -4.63
N THR A 76 -5.93 -6.01 -3.58
CA THR A 76 -4.70 -6.16 -2.80
C THR A 76 -4.87 -7.07 -1.60
N ARG A 77 -3.78 -7.75 -1.21
CA ARG A 77 -3.61 -8.17 0.18
C ARG A 77 -3.15 -6.97 0.98
N PHE A 78 -3.82 -6.72 2.11
CA PHE A 78 -3.55 -5.57 2.96
C PHE A 78 -2.59 -5.95 4.10
N CYS A 79 -1.58 -5.12 4.41
CA CYS A 79 -0.76 -5.26 5.62
C CYS A 79 -0.87 -4.01 6.50
N ARG A 80 -1.28 -4.21 7.75
CA ARG A 80 -1.39 -3.12 8.74
C ARG A 80 0.01 -2.78 9.24
N ALA A 81 0.52 -1.61 8.90
CA ALA A 81 1.79 -1.11 9.41
C ALA A 81 1.55 -0.39 10.75
N GLY A 82 1.45 -1.15 11.84
CA GLY A 82 1.40 -0.61 13.20
C GLY A 82 0.03 -0.69 13.88
N ASN A 83 0.10 -0.67 15.22
CA ASN A 83 -0.98 -0.99 16.17
C ASN A 83 -2.20 -0.07 16.03
#